data_AF-A0A1Y0IJG1-F1
#
_entry.id   AF-A0A1Y0IJG1-F1
#
_cell.length_a   1.000
_cell.length_b   1.000
_cell.length_c   1.000
_cell.angle_alpha   90.00
_cell.angle_beta   90.00
_cell.angle_gamma   90.00
#
_symmetry.space_group_name_H-M   'P 1'
#
loop_
_entity.id
_entity.type
_entity.pdbx_description
1 polymer ?
#
loop_
_entity_poly.entity_id
_entity_poly.type
_entity_poly.pdbx_seq_one_letter_code
_entity_poly.pdbx_strand_id
1 'polypeptide(L)'
;MLDAQVHFTPENAQYIRSELARILASTGKKRLIEKTAANVMRIDFVHAVLPDAKIVHIVRDGRAVVASALIRWQAKPEAGYLMKKAGTIPLSRLPKMALEYGLNRIKGAVSGRGHTMSWGPVWPELASDMDVLPLVGVCAKQWQVSVKSAFASRIPAEQIMQIRYEDVVADPENVFNSIASFLDIDPTAPDFQQHICTQINDGSADKWREAFSSEELKIIYSVAGEVLQELGYVS
;
A
#
# COMPACT_ATOMS: atom_id res chain seq x y z
N MET A 1 -8.76 9.34 -6.65
CA MET A 1 -8.15 8.05 -7.03
C MET A 1 -7.81 8.12 -8.51
N LEU A 2 -6.69 7.55 -8.99
CA LEU A 2 -6.38 7.57 -10.42
C LEU A 2 -7.21 6.48 -11.11
N ASP A 3 -8.27 6.91 -11.75
CA ASP A 3 -9.07 6.10 -12.67
C ASP A 3 -8.38 6.02 -14.04
N ALA A 4 -8.26 4.82 -14.61
CA ALA A 4 -7.59 4.60 -15.88
C ALA A 4 -8.27 5.32 -17.05
N GLN A 5 -9.60 5.35 -17.11
CA GLN A 5 -10.35 5.97 -18.20
C GLN A 5 -10.26 7.50 -18.17
N VAL A 6 -10.15 8.08 -16.97
CA VAL A 6 -10.10 9.53 -16.77
C VAL A 6 -8.67 10.07 -16.82
N HIS A 7 -7.71 9.34 -16.25
CA HIS A 7 -6.37 9.87 -16.00
C HIS A 7 -5.30 9.32 -16.93
N PHE A 8 -5.54 8.25 -17.68
CA PHE A 8 -4.56 7.76 -18.65
C PHE A 8 -4.47 8.72 -19.85
N THR A 9 -3.25 9.12 -20.20
CA THR A 9 -2.97 9.77 -21.48
C THR A 9 -1.70 9.19 -22.08
N PRO A 10 -1.54 9.18 -23.43
CA PRO A 10 -0.30 8.73 -24.05
C PRO A 10 0.94 9.45 -23.51
N GLU A 11 0.84 10.76 -23.23
CA GLU A 11 1.94 11.59 -22.74
C GLU A 11 2.36 11.21 -21.32
N ASN A 12 1.39 11.01 -20.42
CA ASN A 12 1.73 10.64 -19.04
C ASN A 12 2.22 9.19 -18.95
N ALA A 13 1.68 8.29 -19.77
CA ALA A 13 2.14 6.91 -19.85
C ALA A 13 3.58 6.86 -20.39
N GLN A 14 3.87 7.62 -21.45
CA GLN A 14 5.22 7.73 -21.99
C GLN A 14 6.19 8.31 -20.95
N TYR A 15 5.80 9.38 -20.25
CA TYR A 15 6.62 9.97 -19.20
C TYR A 15 6.97 8.95 -18.09
N ILE A 16 5.96 8.24 -17.57
CA ILE A 16 6.18 7.22 -16.53
C ILE A 16 7.10 6.10 -17.05
N ARG A 17 6.84 5.58 -18.25
CA ARG A 17 7.67 4.54 -18.88
C ARG A 17 9.12 4.99 -19.04
N SER A 18 9.35 6.22 -19.50
CA SER A 18 10.69 6.79 -19.68
C SER A 18 11.43 6.94 -18.34
N GLU A 19 10.75 7.38 -17.27
CA GLU A 19 11.38 7.47 -15.95
C GLU A 19 11.73 6.09 -15.38
N LEU A 20 10.84 5.10 -15.50
CA LEU A 20 11.12 3.73 -15.05
C LEU A 20 12.27 3.09 -15.86
N ALA A 21 12.30 3.31 -17.17
CA ALA A 21 13.39 2.83 -18.02
C ALA A 21 14.74 3.48 -17.66
N ARG A 22 14.73 4.80 -17.37
CA ARG A 22 15.93 5.52 -16.90
C ARG A 22 16.42 4.98 -15.55
N ILE A 23 15.51 4.71 -14.61
CA ILE A 23 15.85 4.09 -13.33
C ILE A 23 16.45 2.71 -13.56
N LEU A 24 15.80 1.85 -14.34
CA LEU A 24 16.29 0.49 -14.62
C LEU A 24 17.69 0.51 -15.25
N ALA A 25 17.90 1.35 -16.27
CA ALA A 25 19.19 1.51 -16.93
C ALA A 25 20.31 1.93 -15.94
N SER A 26 20.00 2.76 -14.95
CA SER A 26 20.97 3.19 -13.93
C SER A 26 21.41 2.09 -12.95
N THR A 27 20.65 1.00 -12.85
CA THR A 27 20.94 -0.10 -11.91
C THR A 27 21.79 -1.22 -12.51
N GLY A 28 21.91 -1.27 -13.85
CA GLY A 28 22.49 -2.41 -14.57
C GLY A 28 21.70 -3.72 -14.43
N LYS A 29 20.48 -3.68 -13.88
CA LYS A 29 19.60 -4.85 -13.74
C LYS A 29 18.67 -4.99 -14.94
N LYS A 30 18.06 -6.17 -15.08
CA LYS A 30 17.14 -6.51 -16.18
C LYS A 30 15.66 -6.32 -15.84
N ARG A 31 15.34 -6.25 -14.54
CA ARG A 31 13.96 -6.18 -14.04
C ARG A 31 13.86 -5.08 -12.99
N LEU A 32 12.76 -4.36 -13.00
CA LEU A 32 12.42 -3.34 -12.01
C LEU A 32 11.26 -3.86 -11.16
N ILE A 33 11.35 -3.66 -9.85
CA ILE A 33 10.22 -3.84 -8.94
C ILE A 33 9.83 -2.44 -8.44
N GLU A 34 8.61 -2.04 -8.74
CA GLU A 34 8.00 -0.84 -8.16
C GLU A 34 7.16 -1.26 -6.96
N LYS A 35 7.41 -0.64 -5.80
CA LYS A 35 6.62 -0.86 -4.59
C LYS A 35 6.16 0.48 -4.03
N THR A 36 4.95 0.85 -4.39
CA THR A 36 4.19 1.91 -3.75
C THR A 36 2.87 1.34 -3.24
N ALA A 37 2.67 1.30 -1.91
CA ALA A 37 1.46 0.71 -1.32
C ALA A 37 0.16 1.37 -1.82
N ALA A 38 0.19 2.66 -2.12
CA ALA A 38 -0.95 3.38 -2.68
C ALA A 38 -1.35 2.94 -4.11
N ASN A 39 -0.52 2.14 -4.80
CA ASN A 39 -0.87 1.61 -6.12
C ASN A 39 -2.00 0.57 -6.07
N VAL A 40 -2.25 -0.03 -4.91
CA VAL A 40 -3.43 -0.89 -4.68
C VAL A 40 -4.75 -0.19 -5.03
N MET A 41 -4.80 1.14 -4.93
CA MET A 41 -5.98 1.95 -5.28
C MET A 41 -6.08 2.28 -6.77
N ARG A 42 -5.14 1.83 -7.62
CA ARG A 42 -5.05 2.26 -9.02
C ARG A 42 -4.37 1.22 -9.89
N ILE A 43 -4.63 -0.06 -9.59
CA ILE A 43 -4.07 -1.20 -10.30
C ILE A 43 -4.39 -1.12 -11.81
N ASP A 44 -5.65 -0.83 -12.17
CA ASP A 44 -6.07 -0.64 -13.57
C ASP A 44 -5.27 0.45 -14.30
N PHE A 45 -4.99 1.58 -13.62
CA PHE A 45 -4.16 2.65 -14.21
C PHE A 45 -2.71 2.21 -14.39
N VAL A 46 -2.15 1.50 -13.41
CA VAL A 46 -0.79 0.95 -13.52
C VAL A 46 -0.69 -0.01 -14.69
N HIS A 47 -1.67 -0.89 -14.87
CA HIS A 47 -1.74 -1.82 -16.00
C HIS A 47 -1.92 -1.12 -17.35
N ALA A 48 -2.76 -0.09 -17.42
CA ALA A 48 -2.89 0.72 -18.64
C ALA A 48 -1.55 1.38 -19.04
N VAL A 49 -0.80 1.87 -18.05
CA VAL A 49 0.54 2.43 -18.28
C VAL A 49 1.59 1.35 -18.55
N LEU A 50 1.53 0.19 -17.90
CA LEU A 50 2.49 -0.90 -18.01
C LEU A 50 1.74 -2.21 -18.32
N PRO A 51 1.34 -2.44 -19.58
CA PRO A 51 0.46 -3.55 -19.93
C PRO A 51 1.14 -4.93 -19.78
N ASP A 52 2.46 -4.96 -19.66
CA ASP A 52 3.30 -6.14 -19.41
C ASP A 52 3.64 -6.34 -17.92
N ALA A 53 3.20 -5.46 -17.02
CA ALA A 53 3.48 -5.58 -15.61
C ALA A 53 2.78 -6.80 -14.99
N LYS A 54 3.54 -7.59 -14.22
CA LYS A 54 3.00 -8.60 -13.30
C LYS A 54 2.80 -7.99 -11.91
N ILE A 55 1.68 -8.31 -11.28
CA ILE A 55 1.21 -7.70 -10.04
C ILE A 55 1.18 -8.75 -8.95
N VAL A 56 1.91 -8.53 -7.87
CA VAL A 56 1.84 -9.36 -6.66
C VAL A 56 1.05 -8.59 -5.61
N HIS A 57 -0.18 -9.03 -5.33
CA HIS A 57 -1.05 -8.44 -4.32
C HIS A 57 -0.97 -9.22 -3.01
N ILE A 58 -0.37 -8.61 -1.99
CA ILE A 58 -0.25 -9.20 -0.67
C ILE A 58 -1.45 -8.80 0.18
N VAL A 59 -2.21 -9.80 0.64
CA VAL A 59 -3.29 -9.64 1.61
C VAL A 59 -2.80 -10.07 2.99
N ARG A 60 -3.25 -9.38 4.02
CA ARG A 60 -2.92 -9.67 5.41
C ARG A 60 -4.17 -9.44 6.26
N ASP A 61 -4.25 -10.13 7.40
CA ASP A 61 -5.30 -9.90 8.41
C ASP A 61 -5.46 -8.40 8.69
N GLY A 62 -6.66 -7.88 8.44
CA GLY A 62 -6.96 -6.47 8.60
C GLY A 62 -6.70 -5.95 10.01
N ARG A 63 -6.87 -6.78 11.04
CA ARG A 63 -6.58 -6.40 12.44
C ARG A 63 -5.09 -6.16 12.64
N ALA A 64 -4.25 -7.03 12.09
CA ALA A 64 -2.79 -6.87 12.09
C ALA A 64 -2.36 -5.61 11.33
N VAL A 65 -2.99 -5.33 10.19
CA VAL A 65 -2.72 -4.13 9.40
C VAL A 65 -3.14 -2.87 10.15
N VAL A 66 -4.31 -2.86 10.80
CA VAL A 66 -4.80 -1.73 11.60
C VAL A 66 -3.84 -1.40 12.74
N ALA A 67 -3.35 -2.43 13.46
CA ALA A 67 -2.42 -2.22 14.57
C ALA A 67 -1.12 -1.56 14.08
N SER A 68 -0.61 -2.01 12.92
CA SER A 68 0.56 -1.41 12.29
C SER A 68 0.30 0.02 11.78
N ALA A 69 -0.86 0.25 11.16
CA ALA A 69 -1.24 1.53 10.60
C ALA A 69 -1.41 2.60 11.67
N LEU A 70 -2.01 2.28 12.83
CA LEU A 70 -2.16 3.21 13.95
C LEU A 70 -0.82 3.81 14.38
N ILE A 71 0.22 2.97 14.52
CA ILE A 71 1.57 3.42 14.85
C ILE A 71 2.08 4.43 13.82
N ARG A 72 1.78 4.21 12.52
CA ARG A 72 2.25 5.07 11.42
C ARG A 72 1.46 6.37 11.31
N TRP A 73 0.15 6.34 11.54
CA TRP A 73 -0.70 7.53 11.57
C TRP A 73 -0.38 8.44 12.77
N GLN A 74 0.07 7.86 13.88
CA GLN A 74 0.48 8.58 15.08
C GLN A 74 1.96 9.00 15.08
N ALA A 75 2.77 8.46 14.16
CA ALA A 75 4.17 8.84 14.04
C ALA A 75 4.29 10.32 13.65
N LYS A 76 5.16 11.06 14.34
CA LYS A 76 5.47 12.45 13.98
C LYS A 76 6.18 12.46 12.61
N PRO A 77 5.89 13.44 11.73
CA PRO A 77 6.60 13.55 10.46
C PRO A 77 8.10 13.73 10.73
N GLU A 78 8.93 12.82 10.25
CA GLU A 78 10.38 13.02 10.30
C GLU A 78 10.75 14.17 9.34
N ALA A 79 11.32 15.25 9.88
CA ALA A 79 11.71 16.43 9.10
C ALA A 79 12.62 16.07 7.89
N GLY A 80 13.41 15.00 8.01
CA GLY A 80 14.27 14.49 6.93
C GLY A 80 13.52 13.86 5.75
N TYR A 81 12.30 13.35 5.94
CA TYR A 81 11.51 12.71 4.88
C TYR A 81 10.95 13.74 3.87
N LEU A 82 10.53 14.92 4.34
CA LEU A 82 10.06 16.01 3.48
C LEU A 82 11.19 16.59 2.62
N MET A 83 12.39 16.71 3.18
CA MET A 83 13.58 17.17 2.46
C MET A 83 14.02 16.21 1.35
N LYS A 84 13.91 14.90 1.56
CA LYS A 84 14.20 13.90 0.52
C LYS A 84 13.17 13.92 -0.63
N LYS A 85 11.90 14.20 -0.34
CA LYS A 85 10.86 14.34 -1.38
C LYS A 85 11.04 15.60 -2.23
N ALA A 86 11.52 16.70 -1.64
CA ALA A 86 11.72 17.96 -2.35
C ALA A 86 12.62 17.85 -3.60
N GLY A 87 13.62 16.95 -3.59
CA GLY A 87 14.49 16.71 -4.74
C GLY A 87 13.86 15.91 -5.90
N THR A 88 12.72 15.26 -5.66
CA THR A 88 12.01 14.43 -6.65
C THR A 88 10.77 15.10 -7.23
N ILE A 89 10.40 16.28 -6.73
CA ILE A 89 9.19 16.99 -7.10
C ILE A 89 9.57 18.13 -8.05
N PRO A 90 8.91 18.28 -9.22
CA PRO A 90 9.15 19.41 -10.10
C PRO A 90 8.99 20.74 -9.35
N LEU A 91 9.97 21.64 -9.47
CA LEU A 91 9.97 22.94 -8.77
C LEU A 91 8.69 23.76 -9.02
N SER A 92 8.05 23.57 -10.18
CA SER A 92 6.77 24.19 -10.55
C SER A 92 5.58 23.77 -9.68
N ARG A 93 5.66 22.62 -8.99
CA ARG A 93 4.59 22.12 -8.09
C ARG A 93 4.81 22.45 -6.61
N LEU A 94 6.01 22.90 -6.23
CA LEU A 94 6.34 23.22 -4.83
C LEU A 94 5.45 24.32 -4.23
N PRO A 95 5.09 25.41 -4.94
CA PRO A 95 4.24 26.47 -4.36
C PRO A 95 2.84 25.97 -3.99
N LYS A 96 2.21 25.18 -4.87
CA LYS A 96 0.89 24.58 -4.62
C LYS A 96 0.94 23.60 -3.44
N MET A 97 1.98 22.76 -3.41
CA MET A 97 2.13 21.76 -2.34
C MET A 97 2.43 22.41 -0.98
N ALA A 98 3.22 23.49 -0.94
CA ALA A 98 3.49 24.25 0.28
C ALA A 98 2.21 24.93 0.81
N LEU A 99 1.37 25.47 -0.08
CA LEU A 99 0.08 26.04 0.28
C LEU A 99 -0.88 24.97 0.82
N GLU A 100 -1.00 23.83 0.15
CA GLU A 100 -1.81 22.69 0.61
C GLU A 100 -1.33 22.18 1.97
N TYR A 101 -0.02 22.04 2.16
CA TYR A 101 0.58 21.64 3.43
C TYR A 101 0.29 22.65 4.55
N GLY A 102 0.41 23.95 4.28
CA GLY A 102 0.10 25.02 5.23
C GLY A 102 -1.38 25.04 5.62
N LEU A 103 -2.29 24.94 4.64
CA LEU A 103 -3.73 24.92 4.87
C LEU A 103 -4.18 23.67 5.66
N ASN A 104 -3.62 22.50 5.37
CA ASN A 104 -3.94 21.26 6.09
C ASN A 104 -3.44 21.29 7.54
N ARG A 105 -2.32 21.99 7.81
CA ARG A 105 -1.80 22.17 9.17
C ARG A 105 -2.68 23.09 10.02
N ILE A 106 -3.20 24.18 9.43
CA ILE A 106 -4.15 25.08 10.10
C ILE A 106 -5.46 24.34 10.38
N LYS A 107 -5.98 23.57 9.42
CA LYS A 107 -7.19 22.76 9.62
C LYS A 107 -7.04 21.72 10.74
N GLY A 108 -5.92 21.00 10.79
CA GLY A 108 -5.70 20.01 11.87
C GLY A 108 -5.56 20.65 13.25
N ALA A 109 -4.91 21.83 13.34
CA ALA A 109 -4.81 22.58 14.60
C ALA A 109 -6.17 23.08 15.12
N VAL A 110 -7.08 23.47 14.22
CA VAL A 110 -8.44 23.93 14.59
C VAL A 110 -9.39 22.76 14.91
N SER A 111 -9.20 21.59 14.29
CA SER A 111 -10.07 20.43 14.51
C SER A 111 -9.83 19.68 15.83
N GLY A 112 -8.78 20.02 16.60
CA GLY A 112 -8.38 19.29 17.81
C GLY A 112 -7.88 17.85 17.56
N ARG A 113 -7.90 17.38 16.31
CA ARG A 113 -7.42 16.05 15.91
C ARG A 113 -5.96 16.17 15.50
N GLY A 114 -5.07 15.54 16.29
CA GLY A 114 -3.61 15.61 16.14
C GLY A 114 -3.02 15.01 14.85
N HIS A 115 -3.81 14.78 13.80
CA HIS A 115 -3.38 14.18 12.53
C HIS A 115 -3.67 15.14 11.38
N THR A 116 -2.62 15.79 10.86
CA THR A 116 -2.69 16.80 9.79
C THR A 116 -2.38 16.24 8.39
N MET A 117 -1.95 14.97 8.32
CA MET A 117 -1.52 14.32 7.07
C MET A 117 -2.12 12.92 6.96
N SER A 118 -2.63 12.58 5.78
CA SER A 118 -3.02 11.22 5.44
C SER A 118 -1.77 10.35 5.27
N TRP A 119 -1.68 9.23 6.00
CA TRP A 119 -0.65 8.22 5.77
C TRP A 119 -1.19 7.11 4.86
N GLY A 120 -0.41 6.65 3.88
CA GLY A 120 -0.78 5.49 3.05
C GLY A 120 -1.81 5.79 1.95
N PRO A 121 -2.58 4.77 1.51
CA PRO A 121 -3.60 4.90 0.46
C PRO A 121 -4.73 5.88 0.85
N VAL A 122 -5.14 6.72 -0.09
CA VAL A 122 -6.23 7.70 0.12
C VAL A 122 -7.41 7.35 -0.78
N TRP A 123 -8.62 7.42 -0.22
CA TRP A 123 -9.89 7.24 -0.94
C TRP A 123 -10.71 8.54 -0.92
N PRO A 124 -11.70 8.70 -1.83
CA PRO A 124 -12.44 9.95 -1.98
C PRO A 124 -13.12 10.43 -0.68
N GLU A 125 -13.65 9.50 0.11
CA GLU A 125 -14.41 9.76 1.34
C GLU A 125 -13.53 9.87 2.60
N LEU A 126 -12.19 9.87 2.47
CA LEU A 126 -11.30 9.89 3.64
C LEU A 126 -11.59 11.06 4.58
N ALA A 127 -11.83 12.26 4.04
CA ALA A 127 -12.07 13.44 4.86
C ALA A 127 -13.35 13.31 5.69
N SER A 128 -14.45 12.87 5.06
CA SER A 128 -15.71 12.62 5.76
C SER A 128 -15.62 11.44 6.73
N ASP A 129 -14.91 10.38 6.38
CA ASP A 129 -14.71 9.23 7.27
C ASP A 129 -13.89 9.61 8.51
N MET A 130 -12.89 10.49 8.36
CA MET A 130 -12.13 11.06 9.49
C MET A 130 -12.99 11.96 10.39
N ASP A 131 -14.14 12.44 9.91
CA ASP A 131 -15.07 13.23 10.71
C ASP A 131 -15.96 12.39 11.62
N VAL A 132 -16.27 11.15 11.22
CA VAL A 132 -17.22 10.28 11.91
C VAL A 132 -16.60 9.05 12.57
N LEU A 133 -15.43 8.58 12.10
CA LEU A 133 -14.75 7.41 12.66
C LEU A 133 -13.60 7.83 13.59
N PRO A 134 -13.40 7.10 14.72
CA PRO A 134 -12.14 7.17 15.43
C PRO A 134 -11.01 6.62 14.54
N LEU A 135 -9.75 6.96 14.87
CA LEU A 135 -8.59 6.61 14.03
C LEU A 135 -8.49 5.11 13.73
N VAL A 136 -8.83 4.24 14.70
CA VAL A 136 -8.86 2.78 14.49
C VAL A 136 -9.84 2.38 13.38
N GLY A 137 -11.01 3.04 13.32
CA GLY A 137 -12.00 2.86 12.25
C GLY A 137 -11.50 3.41 10.92
N VAL A 138 -10.80 4.55 10.90
CA VAL A 138 -10.16 5.09 9.69
C VAL A 138 -9.10 4.13 9.15
N CYS A 139 -8.26 3.55 10.01
CA CYS A 139 -7.28 2.54 9.62
C CYS A 139 -7.95 1.25 9.10
N ALA A 140 -9.04 0.81 9.74
CA ALA A 140 -9.81 -0.35 9.29
C ALA A 140 -10.44 -0.10 7.93
N LYS A 141 -10.99 1.11 7.72
CA LYS A 141 -11.55 1.54 6.44
C LYS A 141 -10.49 1.60 5.36
N GLN A 142 -9.31 2.15 5.67
CA GLN A 142 -8.17 2.21 4.75
C GLN A 142 -7.74 0.82 4.27
N TRP A 143 -7.66 -0.17 5.18
CA TRP A 143 -7.41 -1.55 4.80
C TRP A 143 -8.53 -2.11 3.93
N GLN A 144 -9.79 -1.95 4.35
CA GLN A 144 -10.96 -2.43 3.62
C GLN A 144 -11.00 -1.93 2.18
N VAL A 145 -10.88 -0.61 1.97
CA VAL A 145 -10.94 0.00 0.64
C VAL A 145 -9.75 -0.41 -0.22
N SER A 146 -8.56 -0.59 0.38
CA SER A 146 -7.37 -1.06 -0.33
C SER A 146 -7.57 -2.46 -0.87
N VAL A 147 -8.03 -3.37 -0.01
CA VAL A 147 -8.32 -4.76 -0.39
C VAL A 147 -9.41 -4.82 -1.45
N LYS A 148 -10.56 -4.16 -1.23
CA LYS A 148 -11.67 -4.13 -2.19
C LYS A 148 -11.23 -3.55 -3.55
N SER A 149 -10.38 -2.52 -3.56
CA SER A 149 -9.87 -1.93 -4.80
C SER A 149 -9.03 -2.92 -5.62
N ALA A 150 -8.21 -3.74 -4.95
CA ALA A 150 -7.42 -4.75 -5.65
C ALA A 150 -8.30 -5.88 -6.20
N PHE A 151 -9.28 -6.37 -5.43
CA PHE A 151 -10.22 -7.38 -5.91
C PHE A 151 -11.12 -6.89 -7.05
N ALA A 152 -11.44 -5.60 -7.09
CA ALA A 152 -12.22 -5.00 -8.16
C ALA A 152 -11.41 -4.69 -9.43
N SER A 153 -10.07 -4.84 -9.39
CA SER A 153 -9.22 -4.55 -10.53
C SER A 153 -9.44 -5.52 -11.69
N ARG A 154 -9.34 -5.02 -12.92
CA ARG A 154 -9.60 -5.78 -14.14
C ARG A 154 -8.28 -6.16 -14.80
N ILE A 155 -7.57 -7.08 -14.16
CA ILE A 155 -6.27 -7.57 -14.60
C ILE A 155 -6.39 -9.01 -15.10
N PRO A 156 -5.76 -9.39 -16.22
CA PRO A 156 -5.69 -10.78 -16.64
C PRO A 156 -5.13 -11.68 -15.53
N ALA A 157 -5.70 -12.87 -15.36
CA ALA A 157 -5.36 -13.76 -14.25
C ALA A 157 -3.88 -14.16 -14.23
N GLU A 158 -3.24 -14.23 -15.40
CA GLU A 158 -1.82 -14.51 -15.59
C GLU A 158 -0.91 -13.33 -15.21
N GLN A 159 -1.46 -12.14 -14.98
CA GLN A 159 -0.73 -10.93 -14.61
C GLN A 159 -0.97 -10.48 -13.18
N ILE A 160 -1.82 -11.16 -12.40
CA ILE A 160 -2.01 -10.86 -10.98
C ILE A 160 -1.95 -12.14 -10.13
N MET A 161 -1.04 -12.13 -9.14
CA MET A 161 -0.92 -13.18 -8.13
C MET A 161 -1.31 -12.60 -6.77
N GLN A 162 -2.28 -13.22 -6.12
CA GLN A 162 -2.63 -12.88 -4.75
C GLN A 162 -1.94 -13.84 -3.78
N ILE A 163 -1.33 -13.29 -2.74
CA ILE A 163 -0.66 -14.07 -1.67
C ILE A 163 -1.09 -13.58 -0.31
N ARG A 164 -1.22 -14.49 0.66
CA ARG A 164 -1.43 -14.11 2.06
C ARG A 164 -0.09 -13.88 2.73
N TYR A 165 0.00 -12.80 3.50
CA TYR A 165 1.18 -12.51 4.32
C TYR A 165 1.43 -13.63 5.33
N GLU A 166 0.37 -14.24 5.85
CA GLU A 166 0.46 -15.35 6.79
C GLU A 166 1.14 -16.57 6.15
N ASP A 167 0.86 -16.86 4.88
CA ASP A 167 1.50 -17.95 4.14
C ASP A 167 2.99 -17.64 3.89
N VAL A 168 3.31 -16.38 3.55
CA VAL A 168 4.71 -15.92 3.39
C VAL A 168 5.51 -16.12 4.67
N VAL A 169 4.88 -15.93 5.82
CA VAL A 169 5.52 -16.11 7.13
C VAL A 169 5.63 -17.59 7.51
N ALA A 170 4.58 -18.37 7.27
CA ALA A 170 4.52 -19.77 7.68
C ALA A 170 5.39 -20.69 6.80
N ASP A 171 5.45 -20.41 5.50
CA ASP A 171 6.16 -21.22 4.52
C ASP A 171 6.83 -20.34 3.44
N PRO A 172 7.85 -19.55 3.84
CA PRO A 172 8.46 -18.56 2.96
C PRO A 172 9.09 -19.18 1.72
N GLU A 173 9.77 -20.32 1.84
CA GLU A 173 10.46 -20.95 0.71
C GLU A 173 9.46 -21.32 -0.41
N ASN A 174 8.36 -21.99 -0.07
CA ASN A 174 7.37 -22.40 -1.07
C ASN A 174 6.62 -21.22 -1.69
N VAL A 175 6.28 -20.20 -0.90
CA VAL A 175 5.60 -19.01 -1.41
C VAL A 175 6.53 -18.22 -2.34
N PHE A 176 7.81 -18.04 -1.99
CA PHE A 176 8.76 -17.35 -2.86
C PHE A 176 9.12 -18.14 -4.11
N ASN A 177 9.15 -19.48 -4.06
CA ASN A 177 9.28 -20.30 -5.26
C ASN A 177 8.08 -20.11 -6.21
N SER A 178 6.87 -20.00 -5.66
CA SER A 178 5.65 -19.72 -6.43
C SER A 178 5.70 -18.31 -7.05
N ILE A 179 6.15 -17.31 -6.30
CA ILE A 179 6.36 -15.93 -6.81
C ILE A 179 7.44 -15.92 -7.90
N ALA A 180 8.54 -16.65 -7.72
CA ALA A 180 9.62 -16.73 -8.70
C ALA A 180 9.11 -17.34 -10.00
N SER A 181 8.35 -18.44 -9.93
CA SER A 181 7.69 -19.03 -11.09
C SER A 181 6.73 -18.05 -11.75
N PHE A 182 5.87 -17.38 -10.98
CA PHE A 182 4.96 -16.35 -11.50
C PHE A 182 5.70 -15.19 -12.19
N LEU A 183 6.88 -14.80 -11.72
CA LEU A 183 7.67 -13.70 -12.27
C LEU A 183 8.70 -14.13 -13.34
N ASP A 184 8.71 -15.41 -13.74
CA ASP A 184 9.72 -16.01 -14.63
C ASP A 184 11.16 -15.76 -14.12
N ILE A 185 11.36 -15.86 -12.81
CA ILE A 185 12.66 -15.77 -12.13
C ILE A 185 13.13 -17.19 -11.82
N ASP A 186 14.40 -17.47 -12.11
CA ASP A 186 15.05 -18.69 -11.69
C ASP A 186 15.36 -18.65 -10.18
N PRO A 187 14.70 -19.46 -9.34
CA PRO A 187 14.92 -19.48 -7.90
C PRO A 187 16.21 -20.21 -7.50
N THR A 188 16.96 -20.80 -8.45
CA THR A 188 18.22 -21.51 -8.20
C THR A 188 19.43 -20.59 -8.10
N ALA A 189 19.23 -19.27 -8.24
CA ALA A 189 20.28 -18.29 -8.06
C ALA A 189 20.97 -18.49 -6.68
N PRO A 190 22.32 -18.40 -6.62
CA PRO A 190 23.03 -18.46 -5.36
C PRO A 190 22.44 -17.48 -4.35
N ASP A 191 22.33 -17.92 -3.10
CA ASP A 191 21.83 -17.15 -1.97
C ASP A 191 20.33 -16.79 -1.97
N PHE A 192 19.53 -17.20 -2.96
CA PHE A 192 18.09 -16.85 -3.00
C PHE A 192 17.35 -17.33 -1.75
N GLN A 193 17.46 -18.62 -1.42
CA GLN A 193 16.81 -19.21 -0.24
C GLN A 193 17.40 -18.66 1.06
N GLN A 194 18.73 -18.51 1.14
CA GLN A 194 19.38 -17.94 2.31
C GLN A 194 18.91 -16.49 2.56
N HIS A 195 18.75 -15.69 1.50
CA HIS A 195 18.26 -14.33 1.62
C HIS A 195 16.83 -14.30 2.19
N ILE A 196 15.94 -15.15 1.68
CA ILE A 196 14.56 -15.29 2.17
C ILE A 196 14.55 -15.56 3.68
N CYS A 197 15.29 -16.57 4.14
CA CYS A 197 15.32 -16.96 5.55
C CYS A 197 15.84 -15.86 6.48
N THR A 198 16.73 -14.97 6.00
CA THR A 198 17.25 -13.85 6.82
C THR A 198 16.32 -12.64 6.89
N GLN A 199 15.39 -12.49 5.95
CA GLN A 199 14.54 -11.30 5.85
C GLN A 199 13.15 -11.48 6.48
N ILE A 200 12.70 -12.73 6.66
CA ILE A 200 11.33 -13.03 7.10
C ILE A 200 11.33 -13.36 8.58
N ASN A 201 10.54 -12.58 9.33
CA ASN A 201 10.31 -12.78 10.76
C ASN A 201 8.82 -13.04 11.00
N ASP A 202 8.54 -14.01 11.87
CA ASP A 202 7.19 -14.46 12.22
C ASP A 202 6.44 -13.55 13.19
N GLY A 203 7.18 -12.78 13.98
CA GLY A 203 6.64 -12.14 15.18
C GLY A 203 5.59 -11.05 14.96
N SER A 204 5.21 -10.67 13.74
CA SER A 204 4.27 -9.55 13.51
C SER A 204 2.82 -9.96 13.25
N ALA A 205 2.55 -11.20 12.82
CA ALA A 205 1.23 -11.61 12.34
C ALA A 205 0.13 -11.46 13.41
N ASP A 206 0.39 -11.95 14.64
CA ASP A 206 -0.59 -12.01 15.72
C ASP A 206 -0.52 -10.84 16.73
N LYS A 207 0.37 -9.85 16.52
CA LYS A 207 0.55 -8.72 17.46
C LYS A 207 -0.73 -7.93 17.73
N TRP A 208 -1.73 -8.02 16.86
CA TRP A 208 -3.01 -7.32 17.04
C TRP A 208 -3.83 -7.85 18.20
N ARG A 209 -3.63 -9.11 18.63
CA ARG A 209 -4.43 -9.75 19.69
C ARG A 209 -4.35 -9.00 21.02
N GLU A 210 -3.22 -8.37 21.27
CA GLU A 210 -2.95 -7.58 22.49
C GLU A 210 -3.04 -6.06 22.23
N ALA A 211 -3.26 -5.64 20.98
CA ALA A 211 -3.18 -4.24 20.57
C ALA A 211 -4.50 -3.47 20.75
N PHE A 212 -5.62 -4.16 20.94
CA PHE A 212 -6.96 -3.55 20.90
C PHE A 212 -7.80 -3.93 22.10
N SER A 213 -8.52 -2.93 22.63
CA SER A 213 -9.63 -3.14 23.54
C SER A 213 -10.84 -3.77 22.82
N SER A 214 -11.78 -4.33 23.60
CA SER A 214 -13.02 -4.90 23.05
C SER A 214 -13.86 -3.87 22.27
N GLU A 215 -13.83 -2.60 22.65
CA GLU A 215 -14.55 -1.54 21.94
C GLU A 215 -13.88 -1.18 20.61
N GLU A 216 -12.55 -1.13 20.56
CA GLU A 216 -11.81 -0.93 19.31
C GLU A 216 -12.02 -2.09 18.34
N LEU A 217 -12.03 -3.34 18.83
CA LEU A 217 -12.35 -4.50 18.00
C LEU A 217 -13.76 -4.43 17.43
N LYS A 218 -14.77 -4.00 18.21
CA LYS A 218 -16.13 -3.77 17.68
C LYS A 218 -16.14 -2.76 16.54
N ILE A 219 -15.36 -1.68 16.65
CA ILE A 219 -15.22 -0.69 15.57
C ILE A 219 -14.52 -1.28 14.35
N ILE A 220 -13.45 -2.04 14.54
CA ILE A 220 -12.75 -2.71 13.42
C ILE A 220 -13.72 -3.65 12.69
N TYR A 221 -14.47 -4.46 13.42
CA TYR A 221 -15.41 -5.41 12.82
C TYR A 221 -16.62 -4.72 12.19
N SER A 222 -17.12 -3.62 12.74
CA SER A 222 -18.23 -2.89 12.10
C SER A 222 -17.82 -2.26 10.77
N VAL A 223 -16.54 -1.87 10.62
CA VAL A 223 -16.02 -1.27 9.40
C VAL A 223 -15.56 -2.32 8.39
N ALA A 224 -14.81 -3.32 8.85
CA ALA A 224 -14.03 -4.22 8.00
C ALA A 224 -14.43 -5.70 8.13
N GLY A 225 -15.42 -6.03 8.96
CA GLY A 225 -15.84 -7.40 9.28
C GLY A 225 -16.26 -8.22 8.06
N GLU A 226 -17.03 -7.63 7.14
CA GLU A 226 -17.42 -8.28 5.89
C GLU A 226 -16.20 -8.77 5.09
N VAL A 227 -15.22 -7.90 4.86
CA VAL A 227 -14.00 -8.25 4.10
C VAL A 227 -13.10 -9.21 4.87
N LEU A 228 -13.06 -9.10 6.20
CA LEU A 228 -12.37 -10.09 7.04
C LEU A 228 -13.01 -11.47 6.89
N GLN A 229 -14.34 -11.55 6.80
CA GLN A 229 -15.08 -12.81 6.65
C GLN A 229 -14.88 -13.39 5.24
N GLU A 230 -14.99 -12.57 4.20
CA GLU A 230 -14.71 -12.96 2.81
C GLU A 230 -13.31 -13.55 2.63
N LEU A 231 -12.34 -13.00 3.37
CA LEU A 231 -10.94 -13.46 3.36
C LEU A 231 -10.64 -14.59 4.36
N GLY A 232 -11.64 -15.08 5.11
CA GLY A 232 -11.50 -16.19 6.06
C GLY A 232 -10.70 -15.85 7.32
N TYR A 233 -10.61 -14.57 7.70
CA TYR A 233 -9.97 -14.15 8.96
C TYR A 233 -10.92 -14.17 10.17
N VAL A 234 -12.23 -14.19 9.92
CA VAL A 234 -13.29 -14.34 10.92
C VAL A 234 -14.34 -15.32 10.40
N SER A 235 -15.01 -16.02 11.32
CA SER A 235 -16.11 -16.95 11.02
C SER A 235 -17.45 -16.31 11.29
#